data_AF-A0A0D6QAS1-F1
#
_entry.id   AF-A0A0D6QAS1-F1
#
_cell.length_a   1.000
_cell.length_b   1.000
_cell.length_c   1.000
_cell.angle_alpha   90.00
_cell.angle_beta   90.00
_cell.angle_gamma   90.00
#
_symmetry.space_group_name_H-M   'P 1'
#
loop_
_entity.id
_entity.type
_entity.pdbx_description
1 polymer ?
#
loop_
_entity_poly.entity_id
_entity_poly.type
_entity_poly.pdbx_seq_one_letter_code
_entity_poly.pdbx_strand_id
1 'polypeptide(L)'
;MEGVTNGLSVTVGAGATIATTSNAATNPSTTDNDAIVVRTNSSIEVAGTVETQSNNIVGKGGTIPGLNTTDTIEGENGTMITVDFGGQVFSAGTQKTAEAINLTGEGNTIINNGTIEAQNADAMYFDDEKTSVGTAITTATIINNGTIAGYLADNTAANPNGNASTVAIGEGGGETFNITNESGATIEGEIVLNKGVTNLTVDPGSTITGSVHADGVASTNTVILGGDSSSAGIMSSSLQGVVDGFSTLDKTGTSTWEADKSINSELINSKGGAEVVAIDVKDGTLALTGNGSIADSRGVTVNSGGTCDISGTTSGTSVQPLAGTGDVALGARP
;
A
#
# COMPACT_ATOMS: atom_id res chain seq x y z
N MET A 1 -17.07 28.49 -7.00
CA MET A 1 -15.91 28.54 -7.90
C MET A 1 -16.15 27.53 -9.01
N GLU A 2 -16.69 28.00 -10.14
CA GLU A 2 -16.88 27.15 -11.33
C GLU A 2 -15.72 27.42 -12.30
N GLY A 3 -14.91 26.39 -12.54
CA GLY A 3 -13.82 26.44 -13.51
C GLY A 3 -12.53 25.75 -13.06
N VAL A 4 -12.59 24.56 -12.46
CA VAL A 4 -11.41 23.68 -12.44
C VAL A 4 -11.48 22.85 -13.73
N THR A 5 -10.57 23.15 -14.65
CA THR A 5 -10.40 22.45 -15.93
C THR A 5 -9.87 21.03 -15.69
N ASN A 6 -10.45 20.04 -16.36
CA ASN A 6 -9.87 18.71 -16.46
C ASN A 6 -8.46 18.82 -17.09
N GLY A 7 -7.55 17.94 -16.70
CA GLY A 7 -6.19 17.95 -17.25
C GLY A 7 -5.32 19.11 -16.76
N LEU A 8 -5.49 19.54 -15.51
CA LEU A 8 -4.61 20.54 -14.92
C LEU A 8 -3.24 19.92 -14.61
N SER A 9 -2.16 20.69 -14.80
CA SER A 9 -0.83 20.32 -14.32
C SER A 9 -0.37 21.31 -13.25
N VAL A 10 -0.01 20.79 -12.07
CA VAL A 10 0.52 21.55 -10.94
C VAL A 10 1.95 21.09 -10.67
N THR A 11 2.89 22.02 -10.54
CA THR A 11 4.29 21.71 -10.19
C THR A 11 4.71 22.56 -8.99
N VAL A 12 5.21 21.89 -7.95
CA VAL A 12 5.81 22.51 -6.76
C VAL A 12 7.31 22.26 -6.84
N GLY A 13 8.06 23.26 -7.31
CA GLY A 13 9.50 23.13 -7.53
C GLY A 13 10.31 22.93 -6.24
N ALA A 14 11.53 22.40 -6.38
CA ALA A 14 12.42 22.17 -5.25
C ALA A 14 12.65 23.43 -4.41
N GLY A 15 12.50 23.29 -3.09
CA GLY A 15 12.61 24.40 -2.12
C GLY A 15 11.40 25.35 -2.10
N ALA A 16 10.38 25.15 -2.93
CA ALA A 16 9.10 25.83 -2.80
C ALA A 16 8.25 25.17 -1.72
N THR A 17 7.37 25.96 -1.11
CA THR A 17 6.40 25.47 -0.12
C THR A 17 5.02 26.00 -0.46
N ILE A 18 4.04 25.10 -0.52
CA ILE A 18 2.62 25.43 -0.46
C ILE A 18 2.14 24.96 0.91
N ALA A 19 1.71 25.88 1.76
CA ALA A 19 1.23 25.55 3.09
C ALA A 19 -0.12 26.22 3.38
N THR A 20 -1.05 25.47 3.97
CA THR A 20 -2.32 26.00 4.46
C THR A 20 -2.49 25.68 5.94
N THR A 21 -3.12 26.59 6.67
CA THR A 21 -3.40 26.42 8.09
C THR A 21 -4.82 26.81 8.40
N SER A 22 -5.58 25.95 9.07
CA SER A 22 -6.88 26.31 9.62
C SER A 22 -6.97 25.98 11.11
N ASN A 23 -7.51 26.93 11.87
CA ASN A 23 -7.55 26.84 13.33
C ASN A 23 -8.94 27.16 13.87
N ALA A 24 -9.61 26.17 14.48
CA ALA A 24 -10.96 26.27 15.04
C ALA A 24 -11.14 27.45 16.00
N ALA A 25 -10.09 27.82 16.75
CA ALA A 25 -10.15 28.91 17.74
C ALA A 25 -10.14 30.30 17.11
N THR A 26 -9.56 30.44 15.91
CA THR A 26 -9.36 31.74 15.25
C THR A 26 -10.20 31.92 14.00
N ASN A 27 -10.58 30.82 13.35
CA ASN A 27 -11.37 30.80 12.13
C ASN A 27 -12.30 29.57 12.10
N PRO A 28 -13.30 29.49 12.97
CA PRO A 28 -14.21 28.33 13.06
C PRO A 28 -15.05 28.13 11.79
N SER A 29 -15.10 29.12 10.90
CA SER A 29 -15.85 29.09 9.64
C SER A 29 -15.08 28.53 8.44
N THR A 30 -13.76 28.33 8.52
CA THR A 30 -13.02 27.64 7.44
C THR A 30 -13.35 26.16 7.49
N THR A 31 -14.18 25.74 6.54
CA THR A 31 -14.55 24.34 6.36
C THR A 31 -13.52 23.59 5.51
N ASP A 32 -12.80 24.29 4.64
CA ASP A 32 -11.76 23.70 3.78
C ASP A 32 -10.36 24.15 4.18
N ASN A 33 -9.38 23.25 4.04
CA ASN A 33 -7.96 23.60 4.21
C ASN A 33 -7.04 22.92 3.21
N ASP A 34 -7.53 22.48 2.05
CA ASP A 34 -6.68 21.79 1.09
C ASP A 34 -5.65 22.72 0.46
N ALA A 35 -4.43 22.22 0.23
CA ALA A 35 -3.37 22.98 -0.41
C ALA A 35 -3.45 22.90 -1.94
N ILE A 36 -3.78 21.72 -2.48
CA ILE A 36 -3.95 21.50 -3.91
C ILE A 36 -5.22 20.68 -4.13
N VAL A 37 -6.13 21.18 -4.98
CA VAL A 37 -7.32 20.45 -5.42
C VAL A 37 -7.34 20.43 -6.94
N VAL A 38 -7.36 19.24 -7.53
CA VAL A 38 -7.48 19.04 -8.98
C VAL A 38 -8.67 18.16 -9.34
N ARG A 39 -9.08 18.22 -10.60
CA ARG A 39 -10.16 17.36 -11.15
C ARG A 39 -9.59 16.25 -12.02
N THR A 40 -10.46 15.53 -12.70
CA THR A 40 -10.10 14.39 -13.56
C THR A 40 -8.91 14.64 -14.49
N ASN A 41 -8.12 13.59 -14.69
CA ASN A 41 -6.97 13.50 -15.61
C ASN A 41 -5.87 14.55 -15.36
N SER A 42 -5.75 15.05 -14.14
CA SER A 42 -4.77 16.08 -13.80
C SER A 42 -3.44 15.46 -13.35
N SER A 43 -2.36 16.23 -13.40
CA SER A 43 -1.04 15.85 -12.91
C SER A 43 -0.54 16.80 -11.84
N ILE A 44 0.10 16.26 -10.81
CA ILE A 44 0.75 17.01 -9.74
C ILE A 44 2.18 16.48 -9.58
N GLU A 45 3.15 17.37 -9.62
CA GLU A 45 4.58 17.07 -9.39
C GLU A 45 5.07 17.87 -8.18
N VAL A 46 5.63 17.19 -7.19
CA VAL A 46 6.06 17.79 -5.92
C VAL A 46 7.55 17.50 -5.70
N ALA A 47 8.40 18.47 -6.00
CA ALA A 47 9.82 18.48 -5.64
C ALA A 47 10.11 19.34 -4.40
N GLY A 48 9.18 20.21 -4.01
CA GLY A 48 9.22 21.01 -2.79
C GLY A 48 8.38 20.39 -1.66
N THR A 49 7.74 21.23 -0.87
CA THR A 49 6.84 20.82 0.23
C THR A 49 5.41 21.28 -0.03
N VAL A 50 4.45 20.38 0.13
CA VAL A 50 3.02 20.69 0.22
C VAL A 50 2.57 20.25 1.61
N GLU A 51 2.04 21.16 2.41
CA GLU A 51 1.70 20.87 3.80
C GLU A 51 0.37 21.49 4.19
N THR A 52 -0.45 20.76 4.94
CA THR A 52 -1.60 21.34 5.62
C THR A 52 -1.51 21.10 7.12
N GLN A 53 -1.88 22.13 7.89
CA GLN A 53 -2.00 22.04 9.34
C GLN A 53 -3.39 22.50 9.75
N SER A 54 -4.26 21.54 10.05
CA SER A 54 -5.60 21.85 10.54
C SER A 54 -5.97 21.14 11.83
N ASN A 55 -6.59 21.91 12.73
CA ASN A 55 -7.17 21.41 13.98
C ASN A 55 -8.69 21.63 14.04
N ASN A 56 -9.32 21.99 12.92
CA ASN A 56 -10.75 22.20 12.87
C ASN A 56 -11.47 20.85 12.95
N ILE A 57 -12.59 20.71 13.65
CA ILE A 57 -13.29 19.41 13.80
C ILE A 57 -14.43 19.28 12.77
N VAL A 58 -14.68 20.34 12.00
CA VAL A 58 -15.85 20.46 11.13
C VAL A 58 -15.51 19.97 9.72
N GLY A 59 -15.07 18.72 9.59
CA GLY A 59 -14.85 18.07 8.32
C GLY A 59 -15.30 16.61 8.37
N LYS A 60 -16.35 16.27 7.62
CA LYS A 60 -16.58 14.88 7.24
C LYS A 60 -15.76 14.69 5.96
N GLY A 61 -14.85 13.71 5.95
CA GLY A 61 -14.06 13.32 4.77
C GLY A 61 -14.91 13.37 3.49
N GLY A 62 -14.39 14.08 2.50
CA GLY A 62 -15.18 14.61 1.39
C GLY A 62 -15.49 13.59 0.31
N THR A 63 -16.51 13.93 -0.48
CA THR A 63 -16.72 13.44 -1.84
C THR A 63 -17.23 14.68 -2.60
N ILE A 64 -16.36 15.31 -3.38
CA ILE A 64 -16.55 16.63 -4.02
C ILE A 64 -17.94 16.69 -4.71
N PRO A 65 -18.85 17.71 -4.59
CA PRO A 65 -18.72 19.10 -4.13
C PRO A 65 -19.59 19.50 -2.90
N GLY A 66 -19.09 20.40 -2.05
CA GLY A 66 -19.79 20.85 -0.81
C GLY A 66 -18.88 21.00 0.42
N LEU A 67 -17.59 20.64 0.27
CA LEU A 67 -16.43 21.32 0.85
C LEU A 67 -16.47 21.60 2.36
N ASN A 68 -16.18 20.52 3.10
CA ASN A 68 -15.61 20.58 4.43
C ASN A 68 -14.43 19.56 4.55
N THR A 69 -13.39 19.67 3.72
CA THR A 69 -12.23 18.76 3.73
C THR A 69 -10.95 19.44 4.19
N THR A 70 -10.00 18.66 4.68
CA THR A 70 -8.76 19.21 5.24
C THR A 70 -7.54 18.40 4.83
N ASP A 71 -7.60 17.85 3.63
CA ASP A 71 -6.58 17.00 3.07
C ASP A 71 -5.44 17.86 2.53
N THR A 72 -4.29 17.29 2.22
CA THR A 72 -3.19 18.10 1.66
C THR A 72 -3.31 18.25 0.16
N ILE A 73 -3.59 17.14 -0.52
CA ILE A 73 -3.83 17.10 -1.96
C ILE A 73 -5.12 16.30 -2.22
N GLU A 74 -6.05 16.89 -2.97
CA GLU A 74 -7.23 16.22 -3.50
C GLU A 74 -7.19 16.08 -5.02
N GLY A 75 -7.66 14.93 -5.52
CA GLY A 75 -7.83 14.66 -6.95
C GLY A 75 -9.01 13.73 -7.27
N GLU A 76 -9.44 13.75 -8.53
CA GLU A 76 -10.50 12.87 -9.08
C GLU A 76 -9.92 11.87 -10.09
N ASN A 77 -10.76 11.08 -10.76
CA ASN A 77 -10.38 10.01 -11.70
C ASN A 77 -9.18 10.33 -12.61
N GLY A 78 -8.25 9.38 -12.71
CA GLY A 78 -7.07 9.47 -13.56
C GLY A 78 -6.06 10.53 -13.14
N THR A 79 -6.10 11.01 -11.90
CA THR A 79 -5.09 11.92 -11.37
C THR A 79 -3.76 11.19 -11.20
N MET A 80 -2.68 11.84 -11.65
CA MET A 80 -1.31 11.36 -11.47
C MET A 80 -0.56 12.28 -10.51
N ILE A 81 -0.04 11.73 -9.41
CA ILE A 81 0.77 12.46 -8.44
C ILE A 81 2.17 11.86 -8.44
N THR A 82 3.18 12.70 -8.65
CA THR A 82 4.58 12.34 -8.47
C THR A 82 5.17 13.19 -7.34
N VAL A 83 5.65 12.53 -6.29
CA VAL A 83 6.46 13.17 -5.25
C VAL A 83 7.91 12.85 -5.57
N ASP A 84 8.68 13.86 -5.96
CA ASP A 84 10.07 13.66 -6.37
C ASP A 84 10.98 13.38 -5.18
N PHE A 85 12.22 12.99 -5.48
CA PHE A 85 13.24 12.82 -4.45
C PHE A 85 13.44 14.11 -3.65
N GLY A 86 13.25 14.03 -2.34
CA GLY A 86 13.28 15.18 -1.42
C GLY A 86 11.99 16.01 -1.39
N GLY A 87 11.01 15.69 -2.24
CA GLY A 87 9.66 16.23 -2.20
C GLY A 87 8.90 15.71 -0.98
N GLN A 88 7.98 16.52 -0.47
CA GLN A 88 7.25 16.25 0.76
C GLN A 88 5.78 16.63 0.62
N VAL A 89 4.89 15.72 1.02
CA VAL A 89 3.45 15.96 1.14
C VAL A 89 3.04 15.61 2.57
N PHE A 90 2.61 16.61 3.34
CA PHE A 90 2.40 16.48 4.78
C PHE A 90 1.01 16.94 5.23
N SER A 91 0.30 16.05 5.91
CA SER A 91 -0.80 16.44 6.80
C SER A 91 -0.30 16.49 8.24
N ALA A 92 0.03 17.69 8.69
CA ALA A 92 0.59 17.96 10.03
C ALA A 92 -0.49 18.44 11.04
N GLY A 93 -1.76 18.31 10.66
CA GLY A 93 -2.91 18.66 11.51
C GLY A 93 -3.16 17.67 12.64
N THR A 94 -4.03 18.05 13.57
CA THR A 94 -4.52 17.16 14.65
C THR A 94 -5.81 16.41 14.26
N GLN A 95 -6.31 16.63 13.06
CA GLN A 95 -7.51 15.97 12.56
C GLN A 95 -7.24 14.54 12.17
N LYS A 96 -8.27 13.70 12.36
CA LYS A 96 -8.22 12.27 12.06
C LYS A 96 -8.74 11.87 10.68
N THR A 97 -9.10 12.86 9.87
CA THR A 97 -9.69 12.73 8.54
C THR A 97 -9.07 13.77 7.61
N ALA A 98 -7.76 13.94 7.75
CA ALA A 98 -6.98 14.96 7.06
C ALA A 98 -5.80 14.22 6.46
N GLU A 99 -6.01 13.66 5.28
CA GLU A 99 -5.02 12.82 4.63
C GLU A 99 -3.95 13.66 3.93
N ALA A 100 -2.75 13.11 3.75
CA ALA A 100 -1.75 13.79 2.93
C ALA A 100 -2.17 13.76 1.44
N ILE A 101 -2.78 12.66 1.00
CA ILE A 101 -3.36 12.57 -0.34
C ILE A 101 -4.72 11.89 -0.25
N ASN A 102 -5.77 12.56 -0.74
CA ASN A 102 -7.09 11.98 -0.89
C ASN A 102 -7.48 11.96 -2.37
N LEU A 103 -7.84 10.79 -2.88
CA LEU A 103 -8.19 10.60 -4.28
C LEU A 103 -9.57 9.97 -4.38
N THR A 104 -10.46 10.60 -5.15
CA THR A 104 -11.79 10.07 -5.45
C THR A 104 -11.85 9.50 -6.86
N GLY A 105 -12.59 8.41 -7.01
CA GLY A 105 -12.82 7.73 -8.29
C GLY A 105 -11.61 6.95 -8.78
N GLU A 106 -11.66 6.47 -10.02
CA GLU A 106 -10.79 5.36 -10.43
C GLU A 106 -9.55 5.78 -11.24
N GLY A 107 -8.59 4.86 -11.36
CA GLY A 107 -7.47 4.94 -12.31
C GLY A 107 -6.38 5.92 -11.89
N ASN A 108 -6.36 6.32 -10.63
CA ASN A 108 -5.36 7.24 -10.10
C ASN A 108 -3.97 6.59 -9.99
N THR A 109 -2.91 7.38 -10.14
CA THR A 109 -1.53 6.90 -10.06
C THR A 109 -0.72 7.76 -9.09
N ILE A 110 -0.03 7.12 -8.16
CA ILE A 110 0.93 7.75 -7.26
C ILE A 110 2.32 7.16 -7.50
N ILE A 111 3.30 8.02 -7.74
CA ILE A 111 4.71 7.69 -7.79
C ILE A 111 5.40 8.48 -6.66
N ASN A 112 5.80 7.78 -5.60
CA ASN A 112 6.45 8.41 -4.46
C ASN A 112 7.95 8.11 -4.47
N ASN A 113 8.78 9.13 -4.70
CA ASN A 113 10.23 9.09 -4.54
C ASN A 113 10.71 9.90 -3.32
N GLY A 114 9.77 10.53 -2.59
CA GLY A 114 10.03 11.40 -1.45
C GLY A 114 9.31 10.92 -0.20
N THR A 115 8.63 11.83 0.48
CA THR A 115 7.87 11.52 1.70
C THR A 115 6.42 11.95 1.57
N ILE A 116 5.50 11.02 1.86
CA ILE A 116 4.07 11.28 2.05
C ILE A 116 3.74 10.90 3.48
N GLU A 117 3.28 11.85 4.29
CA GLU A 117 3.05 11.61 5.72
C GLU A 117 1.81 12.31 6.24
N ALA A 118 1.02 11.62 7.06
CA ALA A 118 -0.04 12.20 7.87
C ALA A 118 0.19 11.90 9.36
N GLN A 119 0.09 12.91 10.21
CA GLN A 119 0.42 12.77 11.64
C GLN A 119 -0.69 12.13 12.49
N ASN A 120 -1.95 12.34 12.10
CA ASN A 120 -3.12 11.93 12.87
C ASN A 120 -4.22 11.27 12.04
N ALA A 121 -3.96 10.98 10.77
CA ALA A 121 -4.91 10.44 9.81
C ALA A 121 -4.18 9.46 8.88
N ASP A 122 -4.90 8.97 7.86
CA ASP A 122 -4.32 8.11 6.87
C ASP A 122 -3.32 8.90 6.00
N ALA A 123 -2.18 8.31 5.62
CA ALA A 123 -1.25 9.04 4.73
C ALA A 123 -1.91 9.27 3.36
N MET A 124 -2.53 8.22 2.84
CA MET A 124 -3.29 8.26 1.60
C MET A 124 -4.64 7.59 1.79
N TYR A 125 -5.69 8.19 1.24
CA TYR A 125 -7.01 7.59 1.19
C TYR A 125 -7.58 7.61 -0.22
N PHE A 126 -8.14 6.48 -0.61
CA PHE A 126 -8.77 6.27 -1.89
C PHE A 126 -10.27 6.03 -1.69
N ASP A 127 -11.09 6.94 -2.18
CA ASP A 127 -12.55 6.81 -2.18
C ASP A 127 -13.08 6.56 -3.59
N ASP A 128 -14.18 5.84 -3.69
CA ASP A 128 -14.96 5.75 -4.92
C ASP A 128 -16.27 6.50 -4.69
N GLU A 129 -16.83 7.10 -5.73
CA GLU A 129 -18.20 7.56 -5.65
C GLU A 129 -19.08 6.32 -5.42
N LYS A 130 -19.56 6.18 -4.19
CA LYS A 130 -20.28 5.05 -3.53
C LYS A 130 -21.25 4.21 -4.39
N THR A 131 -21.60 4.67 -5.57
CA THR A 131 -22.46 4.04 -6.57
C THR A 131 -21.75 3.03 -7.51
N SER A 132 -20.41 2.93 -7.51
CA SER A 132 -19.65 2.10 -8.48
C SER A 132 -18.87 0.91 -7.86
N VAL A 133 -19.20 0.52 -6.63
CA VAL A 133 -18.53 -0.59 -5.91
C VAL A 133 -18.51 -1.88 -6.74
N GLY A 134 -17.32 -2.35 -7.09
CA GLY A 134 -17.10 -3.60 -7.85
C GLY A 134 -17.36 -3.49 -9.36
N THR A 135 -17.64 -2.29 -9.88
CA THR A 135 -17.70 -2.01 -11.32
C THR A 135 -16.48 -1.28 -11.84
N ALA A 136 -15.51 -0.99 -10.96
CA ALA A 136 -14.28 -0.32 -11.34
C ALA A 136 -13.57 -1.09 -12.46
N ILE A 137 -13.34 -0.41 -13.57
CA ILE A 137 -12.70 -0.98 -14.76
C ILE A 137 -11.22 -0.63 -14.84
N THR A 138 -10.76 0.27 -13.96
CA THR A 138 -9.38 0.72 -13.92
C THR A 138 -8.74 0.48 -12.56
N THR A 139 -7.41 0.48 -12.54
CA THR A 139 -6.59 0.11 -11.40
C THR A 139 -5.91 1.36 -10.83
N ALA A 140 -6.06 1.59 -9.53
CA ALA A 140 -5.21 2.51 -8.80
C ALA A 140 -3.79 1.94 -8.72
N THR A 141 -2.79 2.75 -9.07
CA THR A 141 -1.39 2.33 -9.10
C THR A 141 -0.58 3.15 -8.10
N ILE A 142 0.14 2.47 -7.21
CA ILE A 142 1.03 3.09 -6.22
C ILE A 142 2.42 2.50 -6.40
N ILE A 143 3.40 3.33 -6.73
CA ILE A 143 4.81 2.95 -6.82
C ILE A 143 5.55 3.74 -5.75
N ASN A 144 5.99 3.06 -4.69
CA ASN A 144 6.71 3.66 -3.58
C ASN A 144 8.20 3.34 -3.67
N ASN A 145 9.01 4.37 -3.93
CA ASN A 145 10.47 4.39 -3.85
C ASN A 145 10.98 5.15 -2.60
N GLY A 146 10.07 5.76 -1.83
CA GLY A 146 10.37 6.62 -0.68
C GLY A 146 9.70 6.14 0.60
N THR A 147 9.16 7.10 1.37
CA THR A 147 8.43 6.83 2.61
C THR A 147 6.97 7.23 2.46
N ILE A 148 6.06 6.34 2.84
CA ILE A 148 4.64 6.62 3.06
C ILE A 148 4.36 6.33 4.54
N ALA A 149 3.87 7.29 5.30
CA ALA A 149 3.68 7.13 6.73
C ALA A 149 2.34 7.69 7.21
N GLY A 150 1.48 6.84 7.77
CA GLY A 150 0.25 7.27 8.41
C GLY A 150 0.37 7.07 9.90
N TYR A 151 0.33 8.14 10.69
CA TYR A 151 0.46 8.08 12.14
C TYR A 151 -0.86 8.43 12.83
N LEU A 152 -1.04 7.90 14.03
CA LEU A 152 -2.05 8.34 14.99
C LEU A 152 -1.31 8.73 16.27
N ALA A 153 -0.97 10.02 16.42
CA ALA A 153 -0.17 10.50 17.55
C ALA A 153 -0.87 10.32 18.93
N ASP A 154 -2.20 10.13 18.96
CA ASP A 154 -2.98 9.82 20.16
C ASP A 154 -3.64 8.43 20.06
N ASN A 155 -2.82 7.39 20.27
CA ASN A 155 -3.21 5.97 20.30
C ASN A 155 -3.96 5.57 21.60
N THR A 156 -4.66 6.51 22.27
CA THR A 156 -5.33 6.21 23.55
C THR A 156 -6.85 6.04 23.44
N ALA A 157 -7.46 6.39 22.30
CA ALA A 157 -8.86 6.14 22.03
C ALA A 157 -9.07 5.76 20.57
N ALA A 158 -9.67 4.58 20.36
CA ALA A 158 -10.12 4.10 19.06
C ALA A 158 -10.83 5.24 18.30
N ASN A 159 -10.52 5.36 17.00
CA ASN A 159 -11.32 6.16 16.08
C ASN A 159 -12.81 5.84 16.30
N PRO A 160 -13.74 6.82 16.32
CA PRO A 160 -15.18 6.54 16.38
C PRO A 160 -15.68 5.60 15.25
N ASN A 161 -14.87 5.33 14.23
CA ASN A 161 -15.10 4.33 13.19
C ASN A 161 -14.44 2.95 13.47
N GLY A 162 -13.81 2.75 14.62
CA GLY A 162 -13.35 1.45 15.11
C GLY A 162 -11.94 0.99 14.72
N ASN A 163 -11.16 1.76 13.95
CA ASN A 163 -9.76 1.41 13.68
C ASN A 163 -8.81 2.22 14.58
N ALA A 164 -7.97 1.54 15.36
CA ALA A 164 -6.97 2.15 16.25
C ALA A 164 -5.57 2.24 15.61
N SER A 165 -5.46 1.91 14.32
CA SER A 165 -4.17 1.78 13.66
C SER A 165 -3.77 2.99 12.82
N THR A 166 -2.47 3.27 12.86
CA THR A 166 -1.67 4.06 11.93
C THR A 166 -1.87 3.54 10.51
N VAL A 167 -2.85 4.02 9.72
CA VAL A 167 -3.09 3.53 8.35
C VAL A 167 -2.27 4.36 7.38
N ALA A 168 -1.33 3.74 6.67
CA ALA A 168 -0.58 4.41 5.63
C ALA A 168 -1.39 4.56 4.34
N ILE A 169 -2.15 3.51 3.98
CA ILE A 169 -2.95 3.46 2.75
C ILE A 169 -4.32 2.91 3.09
N GLY A 170 -5.34 3.75 3.03
CA GLY A 170 -6.73 3.40 3.27
C GLY A 170 -7.57 3.41 1.99
N GLU A 171 -8.59 2.56 1.96
CA GLU A 171 -9.59 2.55 0.90
C GLU A 171 -11.01 2.55 1.46
N GLY A 172 -11.81 3.53 1.01
CA GLY A 172 -13.27 3.56 1.13
C GLY A 172 -14.00 3.06 -0.12
N GLY A 173 -13.32 3.13 -1.28
CA GLY A 173 -13.80 2.83 -2.62
C GLY A 173 -14.05 1.36 -2.95
N GLY A 174 -14.02 0.95 -4.22
CA GLY A 174 -14.22 -0.44 -4.67
C GLY A 174 -13.32 -0.85 -5.82
N GLU A 175 -12.15 -0.21 -5.91
CA GLU A 175 -11.25 -0.24 -7.05
C GLU A 175 -10.13 -1.28 -6.90
N THR A 176 -9.55 -1.70 -8.03
CA THR A 176 -8.40 -2.62 -8.03
C THR A 176 -7.12 -1.85 -7.71
N PHE A 177 -6.20 -2.46 -6.96
CA PHE A 177 -4.91 -1.87 -6.59
C PHE A 177 -3.72 -2.65 -7.14
N ASN A 178 -2.78 -1.92 -7.73
CA ASN A 178 -1.41 -2.38 -7.96
C ASN A 178 -0.48 -1.53 -7.09
N ILE A 179 0.05 -2.13 -6.02
CA ILE A 179 0.96 -1.46 -5.09
C ILE A 179 2.33 -2.10 -5.25
N THR A 180 3.37 -1.30 -5.45
CA THR A 180 4.76 -1.74 -5.46
C THR A 180 5.53 -0.96 -4.42
N ASN A 181 6.11 -1.66 -3.44
CA ASN A 181 7.05 -1.11 -2.48
C ASN A 181 8.46 -1.52 -2.93
N GLU A 182 9.16 -0.58 -3.55
CA GLU A 182 10.44 -0.78 -4.22
C GLU A 182 11.57 -0.98 -3.20
N SER A 183 12.71 -1.52 -3.67
CA SER A 183 13.87 -1.76 -2.82
C SER A 183 14.29 -0.51 -2.02
N GLY A 184 14.37 -0.65 -0.69
CA GLY A 184 14.72 0.42 0.24
C GLY A 184 13.58 1.37 0.61
N ALA A 185 12.42 1.25 -0.01
CA ALA A 185 11.24 2.04 0.31
C ALA A 185 10.55 1.53 1.59
N THR A 186 9.87 2.43 2.29
CA THR A 186 9.18 2.13 3.55
C THR A 186 7.72 2.58 3.53
N ILE A 187 6.82 1.72 3.99
CA ILE A 187 5.44 2.04 4.33
C ILE A 187 5.30 1.87 5.84
N GLU A 188 5.12 2.98 6.55
CA GLU A 188 4.95 3.02 7.99
C GLU A 188 3.47 3.13 8.36
N GLY A 189 2.89 2.00 8.74
CA GLY A 189 1.47 1.88 9.02
C GLY A 189 0.83 0.70 8.30
N GLU A 190 -0.47 0.53 8.52
CA GLU A 190 -1.30 -0.48 7.89
C GLU A 190 -1.66 -0.10 6.46
N ILE A 191 -1.91 -1.12 5.64
CA ILE A 191 -2.57 -1.01 4.35
C ILE A 191 -3.94 -1.67 4.50
N VAL A 192 -5.02 -0.94 4.24
CA VAL A 192 -6.40 -1.43 4.40
C VAL A 192 -7.18 -1.23 3.11
N LEU A 193 -7.39 -2.31 2.37
CA LEU A 193 -8.02 -2.36 1.05
C LEU A 193 -9.23 -3.30 1.10
N ASN A 194 -10.44 -2.75 1.09
CA ASN A 194 -11.62 -3.46 1.58
C ASN A 194 -12.41 -4.17 0.48
N LYS A 195 -12.25 -3.84 -0.81
CA LYS A 195 -13.23 -4.27 -1.84
C LYS A 195 -12.65 -4.70 -3.20
N GLY A 196 -11.43 -4.31 -3.55
CA GLY A 196 -10.81 -4.60 -4.85
C GLY A 196 -9.97 -5.88 -4.95
N VAL A 197 -9.55 -6.19 -6.19
CA VAL A 197 -8.40 -7.08 -6.43
C VAL A 197 -7.13 -6.31 -6.09
N THR A 198 -6.20 -6.94 -5.38
CA THR A 198 -4.96 -6.31 -4.95
C THR A 198 -3.77 -7.14 -5.40
N ASN A 199 -2.85 -6.51 -6.15
CA ASN A 199 -1.50 -7.02 -6.36
C ASN A 199 -0.55 -6.17 -5.50
N LEU A 200 0.01 -6.77 -4.45
CA LEU A 200 1.01 -6.14 -3.60
C LEU A 200 2.39 -6.71 -3.94
N THR A 201 3.21 -5.91 -4.61
CA THR A 201 4.61 -6.22 -4.86
C THR A 201 5.48 -5.64 -3.75
N VAL A 202 6.31 -6.49 -3.16
CA VAL A 202 7.41 -6.07 -2.29
C VAL A 202 8.73 -6.48 -2.92
N ASP A 203 9.65 -5.54 -2.99
CA ASP A 203 11.00 -5.76 -3.48
C ASP A 203 11.99 -5.92 -2.31
N PRO A 204 13.11 -6.63 -2.52
CA PRO A 204 14.09 -6.86 -1.47
C PRO A 204 14.55 -5.58 -0.77
N GLY A 205 14.59 -5.60 0.56
CA GLY A 205 14.98 -4.44 1.37
C GLY A 205 13.90 -3.38 1.52
N SER A 206 12.74 -3.53 0.85
CA SER A 206 11.55 -2.73 1.16
C SER A 206 10.94 -3.17 2.50
N THR A 207 10.18 -2.28 3.15
CA THR A 207 9.55 -2.56 4.44
C THR A 207 8.12 -2.04 4.51
N ILE A 208 7.20 -2.87 5.02
CA ILE A 208 5.86 -2.49 5.46
C ILE A 208 5.78 -2.86 6.95
N THR A 209 5.66 -1.84 7.80
CA THR A 209 5.76 -2.03 9.26
C THR A 209 4.44 -2.47 9.90
N GLY A 210 3.31 -2.09 9.31
CA GLY A 210 1.97 -2.47 9.76
C GLY A 210 1.43 -3.71 9.06
N SER A 211 0.19 -4.04 9.41
CA SER A 211 -0.57 -5.12 8.77
C SER A 211 -1.06 -4.71 7.38
N VAL A 212 -1.27 -5.69 6.51
CA VAL A 212 -1.88 -5.50 5.19
C VAL A 212 -3.16 -6.30 5.15
N HIS A 213 -4.28 -5.62 4.91
CA HIS A 213 -5.61 -6.20 4.85
C HIS A 213 -6.19 -6.00 3.45
N ALA A 214 -6.25 -7.08 2.65
CA ALA A 214 -6.89 -7.08 1.34
C ALA A 214 -8.26 -7.78 1.43
N ASP A 215 -9.19 -7.12 2.14
CA ASP A 215 -10.51 -7.61 2.53
C ASP A 215 -11.53 -7.75 1.36
N GLY A 216 -11.10 -7.49 0.11
CA GLY A 216 -11.89 -7.58 -1.12
C GLY A 216 -12.23 -9.01 -1.59
N VAL A 217 -12.22 -9.26 -2.91
CA VAL A 217 -12.48 -10.60 -3.47
C VAL A 217 -11.26 -11.51 -3.25
N ALA A 218 -11.09 -11.96 -1.99
CA ALA A 218 -9.90 -12.60 -1.45
C ALA A 218 -9.34 -13.75 -2.31
N SER A 219 -10.17 -14.41 -3.12
CA SER A 219 -9.74 -15.48 -4.02
C SER A 219 -8.79 -15.02 -5.14
N THR A 220 -8.63 -13.71 -5.38
CA THR A 220 -7.83 -13.16 -6.49
C THR A 220 -6.67 -12.25 -6.09
N ASN A 221 -6.53 -11.94 -4.80
CA ASN A 221 -5.46 -11.07 -4.29
C ASN A 221 -4.13 -11.80 -4.25
N THR A 222 -3.06 -11.12 -4.67
CA THR A 222 -1.72 -11.68 -4.82
C THR A 222 -0.68 -10.84 -4.10
N VAL A 223 0.15 -11.49 -3.28
CA VAL A 223 1.43 -10.93 -2.85
C VAL A 223 2.49 -11.35 -3.86
N ILE A 224 3.29 -10.41 -4.33
CA ILE A 224 4.35 -10.62 -5.31
C ILE A 224 5.69 -10.29 -4.64
N LEU A 225 6.57 -11.27 -4.58
CA LEU A 225 7.96 -11.09 -4.18
C LEU A 225 8.77 -10.79 -5.44
N GLY A 226 9.27 -9.57 -5.57
CA GLY A 226 9.95 -9.07 -6.77
C GLY A 226 11.47 -8.92 -6.64
N GLY A 227 12.03 -7.97 -7.38
CA GLY A 227 13.47 -7.66 -7.39
C GLY A 227 14.34 -8.49 -8.35
N ASP A 228 15.54 -7.97 -8.60
CA ASP A 228 16.56 -8.60 -9.45
C ASP A 228 17.60 -9.44 -8.68
N SER A 229 18.42 -10.19 -9.41
CA SER A 229 19.44 -11.11 -8.88
C SER A 229 20.52 -10.48 -8.01
N SER A 230 20.66 -9.15 -8.02
CA SER A 230 21.60 -8.44 -7.14
C SER A 230 21.07 -8.23 -5.73
N SER A 231 19.79 -8.52 -5.53
CA SER A 231 19.06 -8.25 -4.29
C SER A 231 18.54 -9.54 -3.65
N ALA A 232 18.55 -9.59 -2.31
CA ALA A 232 17.99 -10.68 -1.52
C ALA A 232 17.01 -10.12 -0.48
N GLY A 233 15.80 -10.69 -0.43
CA GLY A 233 14.74 -10.27 0.50
C GLY A 233 14.48 -11.32 1.58
N ILE A 234 13.96 -10.88 2.73
CA ILE A 234 13.45 -11.78 3.79
C ILE A 234 12.00 -11.38 4.04
N MET A 235 11.06 -12.31 3.84
CA MET A 235 9.61 -12.02 3.92
C MET A 235 9.24 -11.36 5.24
N SER A 236 9.67 -11.91 6.37
CA SER A 236 9.30 -11.39 7.69
C SER A 236 9.88 -10.02 8.03
N SER A 237 10.94 -9.60 7.32
CA SER A 237 11.51 -8.26 7.45
C SER A 237 10.79 -7.23 6.60
N SER A 238 10.29 -7.64 5.43
CA SER A 238 9.56 -6.76 4.51
C SER A 238 8.07 -6.65 4.85
N LEU A 239 7.47 -7.70 5.42
CA LEU A 239 6.08 -7.77 5.84
C LEU A 239 6.04 -8.05 7.34
N GLN A 240 6.08 -6.99 8.16
CA GLN A 240 6.26 -7.14 9.61
C GLN A 240 4.95 -7.35 10.38
N GLY A 241 3.82 -6.89 9.83
CA GLY A 241 2.49 -7.07 10.39
C GLY A 241 1.79 -8.35 9.94
N VAL A 242 0.49 -8.44 10.24
CA VAL A 242 -0.36 -9.51 9.69
C VAL A 242 -0.66 -9.18 8.24
N VAL A 243 -0.45 -10.12 7.32
CA VAL A 243 -0.87 -9.95 5.92
C VAL A 243 -2.06 -10.85 5.69
N ASP A 244 -3.23 -10.29 5.44
CA ASP A 244 -4.44 -11.04 5.19
C ASP A 244 -5.26 -10.64 3.96
N GLY A 245 -6.15 -11.54 3.56
CA GLY A 245 -7.00 -11.37 2.38
C GLY A 245 -6.34 -11.78 1.07
N PHE A 246 -5.18 -12.45 1.12
CA PHE A 246 -4.45 -12.94 -0.05
C PHE A 246 -4.61 -14.45 -0.26
N SER A 247 -4.79 -14.86 -1.52
CA SER A 247 -4.91 -16.28 -1.91
C SER A 247 -3.68 -16.84 -2.61
N THR A 248 -2.82 -15.95 -3.11
CA THR A 248 -1.68 -16.30 -3.96
C THR A 248 -0.43 -15.57 -3.50
N LEU A 249 0.69 -16.30 -3.50
CA LEU A 249 2.04 -15.76 -3.40
C LEU A 249 2.78 -16.07 -4.70
N ASP A 250 3.13 -15.03 -5.44
CA ASP A 250 3.96 -15.12 -6.62
C ASP A 250 5.40 -14.74 -6.26
N LYS A 251 6.36 -15.60 -6.59
CA LYS A 251 7.77 -15.23 -6.62
C LYS A 251 8.17 -14.92 -8.06
N THR A 252 8.51 -13.67 -8.32
CA THR A 252 8.91 -13.15 -9.64
C THR A 252 10.26 -12.46 -9.56
N GLY A 253 10.80 -12.04 -10.71
CA GLY A 253 12.12 -11.45 -10.78
C GLY A 253 13.23 -12.45 -10.45
N THR A 254 14.47 -12.04 -10.63
CA THR A 254 15.64 -12.94 -10.55
C THR A 254 16.28 -13.00 -9.17
N SER A 255 15.72 -12.25 -8.20
CA SER A 255 16.17 -12.23 -6.80
C SER A 255 15.99 -13.56 -6.07
N THR A 256 16.67 -13.67 -4.93
CA THR A 256 16.37 -14.69 -3.91
C THR A 256 15.52 -14.07 -2.81
N TRP A 257 14.42 -14.72 -2.45
CA TRP A 257 13.60 -14.38 -1.30
C TRP A 257 13.64 -15.50 -0.28
N GLU A 258 13.96 -15.16 0.97
CA GLU A 258 13.90 -16.06 2.10
C GLU A 258 12.52 -15.98 2.78
N ALA A 259 11.87 -17.14 2.92
CA ALA A 259 10.78 -17.35 3.85
C ALA A 259 11.37 -18.00 5.11
N ASP A 260 11.55 -17.20 6.17
CA ASP A 260 12.13 -17.62 7.44
C ASP A 260 11.07 -18.11 8.45
N LYS A 261 9.78 -17.96 8.10
CA LYS A 261 8.62 -18.48 8.83
C LYS A 261 7.72 -19.29 7.89
N SER A 262 6.66 -19.89 8.46
CA SER A 262 5.63 -20.52 7.62
C SER A 262 4.93 -19.46 6.78
N ILE A 263 4.90 -19.62 5.46
CA ILE A 263 4.26 -18.67 4.55
C ILE A 263 2.78 -18.52 4.90
N ASN A 264 2.12 -19.58 5.34
CA ASN A 264 0.73 -19.53 5.79
C ASN A 264 0.51 -18.79 7.12
N SER A 265 1.57 -18.65 7.93
CA SER A 265 1.52 -17.83 9.15
C SER A 265 1.79 -16.36 8.87
N GLU A 266 2.56 -16.06 7.82
CA GLU A 266 2.85 -14.70 7.37
C GLU A 266 1.72 -14.15 6.51
N LEU A 267 1.17 -14.99 5.62
CA LEU A 267 0.08 -14.70 4.71
C LEU A 267 -1.15 -15.52 5.11
N ILE A 268 -2.12 -14.84 5.72
CA ILE A 268 -3.34 -15.42 6.28
C ILE A 268 -4.50 -15.17 5.31
N ASN A 269 -5.37 -16.14 5.11
CA ASN A 269 -6.69 -15.87 4.53
C ASN A 269 -7.73 -15.91 5.65
N SER A 270 -7.94 -14.77 6.33
CA SER A 270 -8.77 -14.69 7.54
C SER A 270 -10.28 -14.60 7.23
N LYS A 271 -10.67 -14.32 5.97
CA LYS A 271 -12.05 -14.03 5.56
C LYS A 271 -12.58 -15.03 4.53
N GLY A 272 -12.83 -16.29 4.94
CA GLY A 272 -13.55 -17.21 4.04
C GLY A 272 -13.50 -18.72 4.31
N GLY A 273 -12.92 -19.20 5.40
CA GLY A 273 -12.83 -20.65 5.68
C GLY A 273 -11.41 -21.17 5.52
N ALA A 274 -11.18 -22.44 5.90
CA ALA A 274 -9.86 -23.06 5.90
C ALA A 274 -9.32 -23.23 4.48
N GLU A 275 -8.79 -22.15 3.92
CA GLU A 275 -8.12 -22.15 2.64
C GLU A 275 -6.86 -21.30 2.70
N VAL A 276 -5.99 -21.63 1.77
CA VAL A 276 -4.57 -21.73 1.99
C VAL A 276 -3.91 -21.02 0.83
N VAL A 277 -2.76 -20.37 1.07
CA VAL A 277 -2.01 -19.68 0.01
C VAL A 277 -1.51 -20.66 -1.05
N ALA A 278 -1.84 -20.39 -2.31
CA ALA A 278 -1.20 -21.03 -3.46
C ALA A 278 0.12 -20.31 -3.75
N ILE A 279 1.18 -21.07 -4.03
CA ILE A 279 2.51 -20.50 -4.27
C ILE A 279 2.92 -20.78 -5.71
N ASP A 280 3.30 -19.74 -6.43
CA ASP A 280 3.82 -19.84 -7.79
C ASP A 280 5.21 -19.20 -7.89
N VAL A 281 6.24 -20.03 -8.01
CA VAL A 281 7.63 -19.58 -8.21
C VAL A 281 7.85 -19.46 -9.71
N LYS A 282 7.64 -18.25 -10.22
CA LYS A 282 7.72 -17.92 -11.65
C LYS A 282 9.16 -17.71 -12.10
N ASP A 283 9.96 -17.03 -11.30
CA ASP A 283 11.36 -16.71 -11.59
C ASP A 283 12.18 -16.51 -10.30
N GLY A 284 13.51 -16.64 -10.41
CA GLY A 284 14.44 -16.52 -9.27
C GLY A 284 14.23 -17.61 -8.22
N THR A 285 14.57 -17.31 -6.96
CA THR A 285 14.59 -18.33 -5.89
C THR A 285 13.65 -17.97 -4.74
N LEU A 286 12.77 -18.89 -4.36
CA LEU A 286 12.09 -18.88 -3.06
C LEU A 286 12.82 -19.88 -2.14
N ALA A 287 13.57 -19.37 -1.17
CA ALA A 287 14.36 -20.15 -0.24
C ALA A 287 13.64 -20.28 1.11
N LEU A 288 13.42 -21.51 1.57
CA LEU A 288 12.91 -21.79 2.91
C LEU A 288 14.11 -21.95 3.85
N THR A 289 14.19 -21.08 4.86
CA THR A 289 15.32 -21.06 5.80
C THR A 289 14.83 -21.21 7.24
N GLY A 290 15.62 -21.87 8.10
CA GLY A 290 15.27 -22.00 9.52
C GLY A 290 13.93 -22.72 9.73
N ASN A 291 12.90 -21.95 10.11
CA ASN A 291 11.51 -22.40 10.34
C ASN A 291 10.58 -22.15 9.13
N GLY A 292 11.14 -21.71 8.00
CA GLY A 292 10.49 -21.55 6.72
C GLY A 292 9.67 -22.78 6.33
N SER A 293 8.40 -22.59 6.00
CA SER A 293 7.52 -23.72 5.67
C SER A 293 6.43 -23.37 4.66
N ILE A 294 6.16 -24.34 3.79
CA ILE A 294 5.07 -24.36 2.81
C ILE A 294 4.16 -25.57 3.02
N ALA A 295 4.30 -26.24 4.16
CA ALA A 295 3.56 -27.47 4.49
C ALA A 295 2.06 -27.26 4.48
N ASP A 296 1.62 -26.08 4.90
CA ASP A 296 0.21 -25.75 4.99
C ASP A 296 -0.32 -25.12 3.71
N SER A 297 0.48 -24.98 2.63
CA SER A 297 0.12 -24.33 1.34
C SER A 297 -0.82 -25.17 0.46
N ARG A 298 -1.47 -24.55 -0.56
CA ARG A 298 -2.56 -25.20 -1.33
C ARG A 298 -2.00 -25.99 -2.50
N GLY A 299 -0.71 -25.83 -2.73
CA GLY A 299 0.04 -26.32 -3.87
C GLY A 299 1.16 -25.34 -4.17
N VAL A 300 2.27 -25.89 -4.64
CA VAL A 300 3.42 -25.10 -5.07
C VAL A 300 3.72 -25.46 -6.52
N THR A 301 3.74 -24.44 -7.38
CA THR A 301 4.19 -24.57 -8.76
C THR A 301 5.54 -23.89 -8.90
N VAL A 302 6.52 -24.58 -9.48
CA VAL A 302 7.83 -24.03 -9.79
C VAL A 302 7.99 -24.03 -11.31
N ASN A 303 7.93 -22.85 -11.92
CA ASN A 303 8.08 -22.69 -13.36
C ASN A 303 9.55 -22.78 -13.79
N SER A 304 9.82 -22.91 -15.09
CA SER A 304 11.17 -23.16 -15.60
C SER A 304 12.22 -22.08 -15.26
N GLY A 305 11.82 -20.87 -14.88
CA GLY A 305 12.73 -19.83 -14.37
C GLY A 305 12.88 -19.81 -12.85
N GLY A 306 12.02 -20.54 -12.14
CA GLY A 306 11.95 -20.56 -10.69
C GLY A 306 12.78 -21.68 -10.05
N THR A 307 13.24 -21.41 -8.83
CA THR A 307 13.84 -22.39 -7.93
C THR A 307 13.13 -22.35 -6.59
N CYS A 308 12.70 -23.52 -6.10
CA CYS A 308 12.31 -23.70 -4.70
C CYS A 308 13.49 -24.31 -3.95
N ASP A 309 14.09 -23.56 -3.03
CA ASP A 309 15.24 -24.01 -2.24
C ASP A 309 14.82 -24.37 -0.81
N ILE A 310 15.00 -25.62 -0.41
CA ILE A 310 14.70 -26.11 0.95
C ILE A 310 15.98 -26.51 1.70
N SER A 311 17.16 -26.26 1.12
CA SER A 311 18.45 -26.68 1.67
C SER A 311 18.80 -25.99 2.99
N GLY A 312 18.18 -24.83 3.27
CA GLY A 312 18.31 -24.06 4.50
C GLY A 312 17.35 -24.44 5.62
N THR A 313 16.46 -25.43 5.42
CA THR A 313 15.49 -25.86 6.44
C THR A 313 16.16 -26.71 7.53
N THR A 314 15.75 -26.52 8.79
CA THR A 314 16.37 -27.20 9.95
C THR A 314 15.51 -28.33 10.54
N SER A 315 14.23 -28.33 10.21
CA SER A 315 13.28 -29.42 10.48
C SER A 315 12.78 -29.95 9.15
N GLY A 316 12.64 -31.26 8.99
CA GLY A 316 12.18 -31.84 7.73
C GLY A 316 10.87 -31.19 7.28
N THR A 317 10.94 -30.36 6.23
CA THR A 317 9.78 -29.67 5.69
C THR A 317 8.94 -30.65 4.91
N SER A 318 7.68 -30.84 5.32
CA SER A 318 6.70 -31.48 4.44
C SER A 318 6.34 -30.49 3.34
N VAL A 319 6.51 -30.92 2.09
CA VAL A 319 6.09 -30.14 0.93
C VAL A 319 4.71 -30.65 0.50
N GLN A 320 3.84 -29.73 0.12
CA GLN A 320 2.57 -30.02 -0.56
C GLN A 320 2.83 -30.59 -1.97
N PRO A 321 1.82 -30.94 -2.78
CA PRO A 321 2.06 -31.29 -4.17
C PRO A 321 2.89 -30.20 -4.87
N LEU A 322 4.12 -30.58 -5.23
CA LEU A 322 5.05 -29.75 -5.97
C LEU A 322 4.91 -30.10 -7.44
N ALA A 323 4.55 -29.11 -8.25
CA ALA A 323 4.37 -29.25 -9.69
C ALA A 323 5.25 -28.26 -10.44
N GLY A 324 5.36 -28.45 -11.76
CA GLY A 324 6.06 -27.51 -12.64
C GLY A 324 7.31 -28.10 -13.29
N THR A 325 8.15 -27.21 -13.81
CA THR A 325 9.32 -27.55 -14.66
C THR A 325 10.61 -26.88 -14.19
N GLY A 326 10.57 -26.11 -13.11
CA GLY A 326 11.74 -25.48 -12.50
C GLY A 326 12.48 -26.39 -11.53
N ASP A 327 13.43 -25.77 -10.83
CA ASP A 327 14.39 -26.48 -9.99
C ASP A 327 13.93 -26.58 -8.53
N VAL A 328 14.39 -27.66 -7.88
CA VAL A 328 14.20 -27.87 -6.43
C VAL A 328 15.56 -28.16 -5.82
N ALA A 329 16.06 -27.24 -4.99
CA ALA A 329 17.31 -27.42 -4.28
C ALA A 329 17.03 -28.10 -2.92
N LEU A 330 17.49 -29.36 -2.79
CA LEU A 330 17.26 -30.19 -1.60
C LEU A 330 18.37 -30.10 -0.54
N GLY A 331 19.50 -29.46 -0.87
CA GLY A 331 20.70 -29.45 -0.05
C GLY A 331 21.55 -30.71 -0.18
N ALA A 332 22.65 -30.75 0.57
CA ALA A 332 23.54 -31.90 0.60
C ALA A 332 22.88 -33.09 1.30
N ARG A 333 23.00 -34.30 0.71
CA ARG A 333 22.63 -35.53 1.40
C ARG A 333 23.54 -35.70 2.62
N PRO A 334 23.01 -35.82 3.85
CA PRO A 334 23.83 -36.16 5.01
C PRO A 334 24.51 -37.53 4.85
#